data_AF-A0A538RWN7-F1
#
_entry.id   AF-A0A538RWN7-F1
#
_cell.length_a   1.000
_cell.length_b   1.000
_cell.length_c   1.000
_cell.angle_alpha   90.00
_cell.angle_beta   90.00
_cell.angle_gamma   90.00
#
_symmetry.space_group_name_H-M   'P 1'
#
loop_
_entity.id
_entity.type
_entity.pdbx_description
1 polymer ?
#
loop_
_entity_poly.entity_id
_entity_poly.type
_entity_poly.pdbx_seq_one_letter_code
_entity_poly.pdbx_strand_id
1 'polypeptide(L)'
;MLDPAKDPVIRAGFRFLSKTIGQQRLDDINSDPDGLGDMYYLLWSIERVAVAYGLPRIGDRDWYAWGARLVLAAQRGDGGWKGRWGTDIDTSFALLFLRRANLSSDLSAYLRGQAQELANVSLRAGGVMAGGNGKDSTAKGGPRSNRPANGPTARSPSRPPENPPANEAERLSAELVKAIGRRQEEVLDRLKEAKGVVNTEALATAIPQLSGAMKTRAREALAERLARMTAATLRDKLQDEAPEIRRAAALACAVKADKQFVPDLIPLLEDQQGSVVRAAHAALKDLTGQDLGPTGDANAAARTRAASAWKEWWKKQGGR
;
A
#
# COMPACT_ATOMS: atom_id res chain seq x y z
N MET A 1 6.96 8.66 24.94
CA MET A 1 6.78 7.40 24.19
C MET A 1 8.00 6.53 24.44
N LEU A 2 7.82 5.29 24.90
CA LEU A 2 8.91 4.38 25.25
C LEU A 2 9.62 3.96 23.96
N ASP A 3 10.94 4.14 23.88
CA ASP A 3 11.76 3.65 22.76
C ASP A 3 11.96 2.13 22.92
N PRO A 4 11.35 1.29 22.07
CA PRO A 4 11.43 -0.16 22.20
C PRO A 4 12.86 -0.71 22.08
N ALA A 5 13.76 0.02 21.42
CA ALA A 5 15.17 -0.39 21.30
C ALA A 5 15.95 -0.21 22.62
N LYS A 6 15.42 0.58 23.56
CA LYS A 6 16.00 0.79 24.89
C LYS A 6 15.41 -0.13 25.96
N ASP A 7 14.37 -0.90 25.63
CA ASP A 7 13.75 -1.84 26.55
C ASP A 7 14.70 -3.03 26.86
N PRO A 8 15.00 -3.29 28.14
CA PRO A 8 15.95 -4.34 28.52
C PRO A 8 15.48 -5.76 28.17
N VAL A 9 14.18 -6.01 28.12
CA VAL A 9 13.57 -7.30 27.75
C VAL A 9 13.72 -7.51 26.24
N ILE A 10 13.42 -6.49 25.42
CA ILE A 10 13.59 -6.55 23.97
C ILE A 10 15.07 -6.78 23.61
N ARG A 11 16.00 -6.08 24.28
CA ARG A 11 17.44 -6.28 24.10
C ARG A 11 17.90 -7.67 24.53
N ALA A 12 17.32 -8.25 25.59
CA ALA A 12 17.59 -9.63 25.98
C ALA A 12 17.11 -10.62 24.91
N GLY A 13 15.93 -10.40 24.34
CA GLY A 13 15.40 -11.19 23.22
C GLY A 13 16.29 -11.17 21.98
N PHE A 14 16.75 -9.98 21.54
CA PHE A 14 17.67 -9.88 20.41
C PHE A 14 19.04 -10.53 20.68
N ARG A 15 19.55 -10.46 21.91
CA ARG A 15 20.79 -11.18 22.29
C ARG A 15 20.61 -12.69 22.25
N PHE A 16 19.45 -13.20 22.67
CA PHE A 16 19.12 -14.62 22.53
C PHE A 16 19.06 -15.00 21.05
N LEU A 17 18.31 -14.23 20.26
CA LEU A 17 18.14 -14.47 18.82
C LEU A 17 19.48 -14.43 18.06
N SER A 18 20.37 -13.49 18.40
CA SER A 18 21.72 -13.41 17.82
C SER A 18 22.60 -14.61 18.14
N LYS A 19 22.34 -15.34 19.23
CA LYS A 19 23.08 -16.58 19.56
C LYS A 19 22.52 -17.78 18.80
N THR A 20 21.21 -17.81 18.58
CA THR A 20 20.52 -18.92 17.90
C THR A 20 20.61 -18.82 16.38
N ILE A 21 20.53 -17.61 15.82
CA ILE A 21 20.64 -17.37 14.37
C ILE A 21 22.07 -17.65 13.90
N GLY A 22 22.19 -18.59 12.98
CA GLY A 22 23.46 -18.95 12.32
C GLY A 22 24.30 -20.01 13.03
N GLN A 23 23.75 -20.70 14.03
CA GLN A 23 24.31 -21.97 14.54
C GLN A 23 23.98 -23.16 13.64
N GLN A 24 22.84 -23.14 12.93
CA GLN A 24 22.47 -24.16 11.94
C GLN A 24 23.47 -24.12 10.77
N ARG A 25 24.21 -25.21 10.57
CA ARG A 25 25.12 -25.36 9.43
C ARG A 25 24.31 -25.80 8.22
N LEU A 26 24.75 -25.39 7.02
CA LEU A 26 24.21 -25.90 5.75
C LEU A 26 24.25 -27.43 5.69
N ASP A 27 25.20 -28.05 6.40
CA ASP A 27 25.39 -29.50 6.48
C ASP A 27 24.27 -30.21 7.28
N ASP A 28 23.62 -29.52 8.22
CA ASP A 28 22.54 -30.08 9.05
C ASP A 28 21.24 -30.24 8.24
N ILE A 29 21.07 -29.44 7.17
CA ILE A 29 19.89 -29.41 6.29
C ILE A 29 19.75 -30.72 5.49
N ASN A 30 20.88 -31.34 5.12
CA ASN A 30 20.88 -32.57 4.33
C ASN A 30 20.75 -33.84 5.18
N SER A 31 20.90 -33.73 6.50
CA SER A 31 21.04 -34.86 7.42
C SER A 31 19.73 -35.26 8.10
N ASP A 32 18.80 -34.30 8.26
CA ASP A 32 17.49 -34.52 8.87
C ASP A 32 16.43 -33.56 8.26
N PRO A 33 15.72 -34.00 7.20
CA PRO A 33 14.67 -33.20 6.55
C PRO A 33 13.51 -32.84 7.49
N ASP A 34 13.24 -33.66 8.52
CA ASP A 34 12.17 -33.44 9.49
C ASP A 34 12.60 -32.46 10.60
N GLY A 35 13.91 -32.38 10.89
CA GLY A 35 14.53 -31.42 11.80
C GLY A 35 14.49 -29.96 11.32
N LEU A 36 14.26 -29.74 10.02
CA LEU A 36 13.98 -28.43 9.43
C LEU A 36 12.52 -27.99 9.59
N GLY A 37 11.73 -28.78 10.31
CA GLY A 37 10.28 -28.66 10.31
C GLY A 37 9.72 -27.30 10.69
N ASP A 38 10.41 -26.61 11.61
CA ASP A 38 10.02 -25.27 12.07
C ASP A 38 10.83 -24.15 11.39
N MET A 39 11.76 -24.49 10.48
CA MET A 39 12.68 -23.52 9.87
C MET A 39 11.94 -22.47 9.05
N TYR A 40 11.01 -22.85 8.17
CA TYR A 40 10.32 -21.90 7.28
C TYR A 40 9.44 -20.93 8.06
N TYR A 41 8.75 -21.43 9.08
CA TYR A 41 7.95 -20.61 10.00
C TYR A 41 8.83 -19.70 10.87
N LEU A 42 9.95 -20.20 11.38
CA LEU A 42 10.90 -19.43 12.18
C LEU A 42 11.53 -18.30 11.36
N LEU A 43 12.00 -18.60 10.14
CA LEU A 43 12.58 -17.60 9.23
C LEU A 43 11.55 -16.52 8.89
N TRP A 44 10.32 -16.91 8.56
CA TRP A 44 9.23 -15.95 8.36
C TRP A 44 8.96 -15.10 9.61
N SER A 45 8.98 -15.69 10.80
CA SER A 45 8.80 -14.96 12.06
C SER A 45 9.94 -13.98 12.34
N ILE A 46 11.20 -14.38 12.07
CA ILE A 46 12.37 -13.52 12.16
C ILE A 46 12.24 -12.33 11.20
N GLU A 47 11.78 -12.55 9.97
CA GLU A 47 11.51 -11.48 9.02
C GLU A 47 10.50 -10.48 9.58
N ARG A 48 9.40 -10.94 10.18
CA ARG A 48 8.39 -10.03 10.76
C ARG A 48 8.99 -9.16 11.86
N VAL A 49 9.80 -9.72 12.74
CA VAL A 49 10.49 -8.97 13.80
C VAL A 49 11.50 -7.99 13.19
N ALA A 50 12.36 -8.45 12.28
CA ALA A 50 13.38 -7.60 11.69
C ALA A 50 12.78 -6.44 10.88
N VAL A 51 11.70 -6.68 10.15
CA VAL A 51 10.97 -5.63 9.43
C VAL A 51 10.29 -4.66 10.40
N ALA A 52 9.63 -5.17 11.44
CA ALA A 52 8.94 -4.34 12.44
C ALA A 52 9.89 -3.36 13.14
N TYR A 53 11.11 -3.80 13.45
CA TYR A 53 12.13 -2.97 14.10
C TYR A 53 13.11 -2.29 13.13
N GLY A 54 12.89 -2.41 11.81
CA GLY A 54 13.76 -1.82 10.80
C GLY A 54 15.21 -2.32 10.85
N LEU A 55 15.44 -3.56 11.29
CA LEU A 55 16.77 -4.11 11.53
C LEU A 55 17.40 -4.64 10.24
N PRO A 56 18.50 -4.03 9.75
CA PRO A 56 19.24 -4.58 8.61
C PRO A 56 20.05 -5.83 9.01
N ARG A 57 20.35 -6.00 10.30
CA ARG A 57 21.15 -7.10 10.86
C ARG A 57 20.59 -7.52 12.22
N ILE A 58 20.80 -8.79 12.58
CA ILE A 58 20.56 -9.30 13.93
C ILE A 58 21.91 -9.78 14.45
N GLY A 59 22.43 -9.09 15.47
CA GLY A 59 23.85 -9.19 15.83
C GLY A 59 24.73 -8.76 14.64
N ASP A 60 25.76 -9.55 14.33
CA ASP A 60 26.70 -9.27 13.24
C ASP A 60 26.26 -9.83 11.89
N ARG A 61 25.07 -10.45 11.80
CA ARG A 61 24.63 -11.15 10.59
C ARG A 61 23.55 -10.39 9.84
N ASP A 62 23.70 -10.36 8.52
CA ASP A 62 22.59 -10.11 7.60
C ASP A 62 21.64 -11.31 7.65
N TRP A 63 20.57 -11.15 8.43
CA TRP A 63 19.60 -12.20 8.70
C TRP A 63 18.88 -12.66 7.43
N TYR A 64 18.66 -11.75 6.47
CA TYR A 64 17.94 -12.07 5.24
C TYR A 64 18.85 -12.82 4.28
N ALA A 65 20.07 -12.32 4.04
CA ALA A 65 21.03 -13.00 3.17
C ALA A 65 21.44 -14.38 3.73
N TRP A 66 21.45 -14.55 5.06
CA TRP A 66 21.63 -15.84 5.70
C TRP A 66 20.42 -16.76 5.46
N GLY A 67 19.21 -16.35 5.83
CA GLY A 67 18.02 -17.21 5.70
C GLY A 67 17.69 -17.55 4.24
N ALA A 68 17.90 -16.62 3.31
CA ALA A 68 17.61 -16.85 1.89
C ALA A 68 18.51 -17.94 1.30
N ARG A 69 19.78 -18.00 1.72
CA ARG A 69 20.69 -19.07 1.32
C ARG A 69 20.23 -20.43 1.86
N LEU A 70 19.75 -20.49 3.10
CA LEU A 70 19.21 -21.73 3.68
C LEU A 70 17.98 -22.21 2.92
N VAL A 71 17.02 -21.31 2.66
CA VAL A 71 15.79 -21.65 1.94
C VAL A 71 16.12 -22.08 0.52
N LEU A 72 16.95 -21.35 -0.22
CA LEU A 72 17.31 -21.74 -1.59
C LEU A 72 18.08 -23.07 -1.66
N ALA A 73 18.97 -23.33 -0.69
CA ALA A 73 19.67 -24.62 -0.63
C ALA A 73 18.73 -25.81 -0.36
N ALA A 74 17.62 -25.57 0.35
CA ALA A 74 16.61 -26.58 0.67
C ALA A 74 15.52 -26.73 -0.41
N GLN A 75 15.58 -25.99 -1.53
CA GLN A 75 14.56 -26.06 -2.58
C GLN A 75 14.64 -27.40 -3.32
N ARG A 76 13.51 -28.10 -3.41
CA ARG A 76 13.40 -29.36 -4.14
C ARG A 76 13.33 -29.12 -5.65
N GLY A 77 13.55 -30.17 -6.44
CA GLY A 77 13.51 -30.10 -7.91
C GLY A 77 12.14 -29.73 -8.50
N ASP A 78 11.05 -29.89 -7.75
CA ASP A 78 9.71 -29.41 -8.13
C ASP A 78 9.48 -27.93 -7.79
N GLY A 79 10.50 -27.25 -7.26
CA GLY A 79 10.45 -25.85 -6.84
C GLY A 79 9.82 -25.63 -5.46
N GLY A 80 9.33 -26.69 -4.81
CA GLY A 80 8.69 -26.63 -3.50
C GLY A 80 9.66 -26.83 -2.33
N TRP A 81 9.14 -26.54 -1.14
CA TRP A 81 9.79 -26.82 0.13
C TRP A 81 8.91 -27.72 0.97
N LYS A 82 9.51 -28.66 1.69
CA LYS A 82 8.80 -29.56 2.59
C LYS A 82 9.56 -29.66 3.91
N GLY A 83 8.89 -29.33 4.99
CA GLY A 83 9.30 -29.53 6.38
C GLY A 83 8.19 -30.28 7.12
N ARG A 84 7.92 -29.90 8.37
CA ARG A 84 7.01 -30.59 9.29
C ARG A 84 5.54 -30.40 8.93
N TRP A 85 5.21 -29.27 8.30
CA TRP A 85 3.83 -28.87 8.07
C TRP A 85 3.32 -29.29 6.68
N GLY A 86 4.19 -29.91 5.88
CA GLY A 86 3.86 -30.42 4.56
C GLY A 86 4.13 -29.39 3.47
N THR A 87 4.21 -29.90 2.23
CA THR A 87 4.71 -29.15 1.08
C THR A 87 3.99 -27.82 0.87
N ASP A 88 2.66 -27.78 1.00
CA ASP A 88 1.87 -26.57 0.72
C ASP A 88 2.16 -25.45 1.73
N ILE A 89 2.20 -25.81 3.02
CA ILE A 89 2.42 -24.86 4.13
C ILE A 89 3.86 -24.37 4.12
N ASP A 90 4.82 -25.28 4.00
CA ASP A 90 6.23 -24.96 4.04
C ASP A 90 6.66 -24.15 2.80
N THR A 91 6.13 -24.50 1.63
CA THR A 91 6.31 -23.68 0.41
C THR A 91 5.73 -22.29 0.60
N SER A 92 4.56 -22.15 1.22
CA SER A 92 3.97 -20.84 1.50
C SER A 92 4.87 -19.99 2.39
N PHE A 93 5.38 -20.53 3.51
CA PHE A 93 6.28 -19.79 4.40
C PHE A 93 7.64 -19.49 3.77
N ALA A 94 8.21 -20.42 3.01
CA ALA A 94 9.44 -20.20 2.26
C ALA A 94 9.28 -19.04 1.26
N LEU A 95 8.18 -19.02 0.51
CA LEU A 95 7.87 -17.94 -0.42
C LEU A 95 7.60 -16.61 0.29
N LEU A 96 6.88 -16.63 1.41
CA LEU A 96 6.64 -15.41 2.20
C LEU A 96 7.97 -14.81 2.70
N PHE A 97 8.88 -15.64 3.18
CA PHE A 97 10.20 -15.22 3.63
C PHE A 97 11.07 -14.72 2.45
N LEU A 98 11.19 -15.50 1.36
CA LEU A 98 11.99 -15.11 0.20
C LEU A 98 11.48 -13.83 -0.45
N ARG A 99 10.15 -13.66 -0.53
CA ARG A 99 9.55 -12.47 -1.13
C ARG A 99 9.63 -11.24 -0.22
N ARG A 100 10.07 -11.40 1.02
CA ARG A 100 9.94 -10.38 2.07
C ARG A 100 8.51 -9.86 2.16
N ALA A 101 7.54 -10.78 2.12
CA ALA A 101 6.14 -10.48 1.88
C ALA A 101 5.56 -9.64 3.03
N ASN A 102 5.57 -8.32 2.87
CA ASN A 102 4.96 -7.39 3.80
C ASN A 102 3.43 -7.44 3.64
N LEU A 103 2.75 -8.24 4.46
CA LEU A 103 1.28 -8.31 4.51
C LEU A 103 0.63 -7.01 5.06
N SER A 104 1.41 -6.03 5.51
CA SER A 104 0.93 -4.68 5.82
C SER A 104 2.07 -3.68 5.63
N SER A 105 2.05 -2.97 4.50
CA SER A 105 2.90 -1.80 4.25
C SER A 105 2.63 -0.69 5.27
N ASP A 106 1.38 -0.54 5.72
CA ASP A 106 0.97 0.41 6.75
C ASP A 106 1.63 0.15 8.09
N LEU A 107 1.68 -1.10 8.56
CA LEU A 107 2.35 -1.41 9.82
C LEU A 107 3.86 -1.17 9.75
N SER A 108 4.47 -1.46 8.59
CA SER A 108 5.91 -1.21 8.38
C SER A 108 6.23 0.27 8.22
N ALA A 109 5.32 1.07 7.65
CA ALA A 109 5.44 2.52 7.55
C ALA A 109 5.20 3.20 8.91
N TYR A 110 4.22 2.72 9.68
CA TYR A 110 3.91 3.15 11.04
C TYR A 110 5.08 2.90 12.00
N LEU A 111 5.67 1.70 11.97
CA LEU A 111 6.79 1.34 12.84
C LEU A 111 8.11 2.04 12.43
N ARG A 112 8.36 2.24 11.13
CA ARG A 112 9.49 3.05 10.66
C ARG A 112 9.32 4.53 10.97
N GLY A 113 8.09 5.05 10.86
CA GLY A 113 7.76 6.42 11.24
C GLY A 113 8.08 6.70 12.71
N GLN A 114 7.69 5.79 13.62
CA GLN A 114 8.03 5.89 15.03
C GLN A 114 9.54 5.80 15.30
N ALA A 115 10.27 4.93 14.60
CA ALA A 115 11.73 4.82 14.77
C ALA A 115 12.49 6.06 14.26
N GLN A 116 12.07 6.65 13.13
CA GLN A 116 12.67 7.86 12.56
C GLN A 116 12.35 9.11 13.40
N GLU A 117 11.14 9.18 13.95
CA GLU A 117 10.67 10.28 14.79
C GLU A 117 11.34 10.24 16.18
N LEU A 118 11.54 9.05 16.76
CA LEU A 118 12.32 8.86 18.00
C LEU A 118 13.82 9.21 17.82
N ALA A 119 14.40 8.94 16.65
CA ALA A 119 15.77 9.35 16.33
C ALA A 119 15.91 10.89 16.21
N ASN A 120 14.91 11.57 15.66
CA ASN A 120 14.91 13.03 15.52
C ASN A 120 14.60 13.76 16.84
N VAL A 121 13.79 13.17 17.72
CA VAL A 121 13.53 13.71 19.08
C VAL A 121 14.75 13.57 20.00
N SER A 122 15.64 12.60 19.76
CA SER A 122 16.91 12.45 20.51
C SER A 122 18.01 13.44 20.09
N LEU A 123 17.82 14.23 19.03
CA LEU A 123 18.83 15.17 18.49
C LEU A 123 18.59 16.63 18.87
N ARG A 124 17.60 16.94 19.74
CA ARG A 124 17.28 18.31 20.17
C ARG A 124 17.27 18.51 21.68
N ALA A 125 18.17 17.88 22.41
CA ALA A 125 18.39 18.14 23.84
C ALA A 125 19.89 18.30 24.17
N GLY A 126 20.27 19.52 24.59
CA GLY A 126 21.57 19.94 25.14
C GLY A 126 22.59 20.35 24.06
N GLY A 127 23.25 21.51 24.04
CA GLY A 127 23.48 22.65 24.96
C GLY A 127 24.83 23.26 24.53
N VAL A 128 24.86 24.46 23.93
CA VAL A 128 25.37 25.73 24.51
C VAL A 128 26.91 25.96 24.43
N MET A 129 27.26 27.15 23.87
CA MET A 129 28.49 27.99 23.89
C MET A 129 29.73 27.69 23.01
N ALA A 130 29.97 28.60 22.05
CA ALA A 130 31.12 29.54 21.93
C ALA A 130 31.01 30.21 20.53
N GLY A 131 30.93 31.52 20.33
CA GLY A 131 31.70 32.62 20.92
C GLY A 131 32.67 33.15 19.86
N GLY A 132 32.30 34.18 19.09
CA GLY A 132 33.16 34.78 18.06
C GLY A 132 32.52 35.98 17.37
N ASN A 133 32.86 37.17 17.87
CA ASN A 133 32.33 38.49 17.53
C ASN A 133 33.03 39.07 16.28
N GLY A 134 32.33 39.86 15.46
CA GLY A 134 32.94 40.61 14.35
C GLY A 134 31.93 41.44 13.55
N LYS A 135 31.95 42.76 13.80
CA LYS A 135 31.01 43.80 13.37
C LYS A 135 31.14 44.25 11.91
N ASP A 136 30.01 44.82 11.45
CA ASP A 136 29.81 45.94 10.53
C ASP A 136 30.34 45.88 9.08
N SER A 137 29.43 46.07 8.11
CA SER A 137 29.43 47.23 7.19
C SER A 137 28.39 47.09 6.06
N THR A 138 27.34 47.91 6.14
CA THR A 138 26.76 48.77 5.07
C THR A 138 26.79 48.36 3.58
N ALA A 139 25.57 48.25 3.04
CA ALA A 139 25.00 49.01 1.91
C ALA A 139 25.41 48.77 0.44
N LYS A 140 24.41 49.07 -0.41
CA LYS A 140 24.34 49.14 -1.90
C LYS A 140 24.17 47.78 -2.58
N GLY A 141 23.30 47.59 -3.56
CA GLY A 141 22.41 48.45 -4.34
C GLY A 141 21.94 47.58 -5.51
N GLY A 142 20.69 47.73 -5.97
CA GLY A 142 20.12 46.95 -7.08
C GLY A 142 20.80 47.19 -8.45
N PRO A 143 20.24 46.72 -9.58
CA PRO A 143 18.81 46.86 -9.86
C PRO A 143 18.09 45.66 -10.52
N ARG A 144 16.78 45.70 -10.32
CA ARG A 144 15.72 45.03 -11.09
C ARG A 144 15.82 45.37 -12.57
N SER A 145 15.60 44.37 -13.43
CA SER A 145 15.21 44.58 -14.84
C SER A 145 13.75 44.19 -15.01
N ASN A 146 12.91 45.21 -15.15
CA ASN A 146 11.51 45.16 -15.60
C ASN A 146 11.49 45.47 -17.10
N ARG A 147 10.78 44.69 -17.92
CA ARG A 147 10.11 45.17 -19.15
C ARG A 147 9.15 44.11 -19.72
N PRO A 148 8.15 44.48 -20.55
CA PRO A 148 6.84 44.91 -20.07
C PRO A 148 5.69 44.08 -20.66
N ALA A 149 4.52 44.20 -20.04
CA ALA A 149 3.24 43.76 -20.57
C ALA A 149 2.73 44.70 -21.68
N ASN A 150 2.11 44.11 -22.72
CA ASN A 150 1.10 44.74 -23.57
C ASN A 150 0.05 43.66 -23.91
N GLY A 151 -1.22 43.90 -23.57
CA GLY A 151 -2.39 43.06 -23.92
C GLY A 151 -2.95 43.40 -25.31
N PRO A 152 -4.27 43.24 -25.58
CA PRO A 152 -5.29 42.35 -24.99
C PRO A 152 -6.00 41.48 -26.07
N THR A 153 -7.02 40.71 -25.65
CA THR A 153 -8.10 40.04 -26.43
C THR A 153 -7.85 38.67 -27.07
N ALA A 154 -8.50 37.64 -26.53
CA ALA A 154 -9.51 36.81 -27.21
C ALA A 154 -10.00 35.73 -26.24
N ARG A 155 -11.28 35.80 -25.84
CA ARG A 155 -11.95 34.67 -25.17
C ARG A 155 -12.17 33.59 -26.23
N SER A 156 -11.42 32.49 -26.15
CA SER A 156 -11.79 31.28 -26.88
C SER A 156 -12.86 30.49 -26.11
N PRO A 157 -13.86 29.92 -26.79
CA PRO A 157 -14.98 29.23 -26.15
C PRO A 157 -14.53 27.91 -25.54
N SER A 158 -15.11 27.57 -24.40
CA SER A 158 -14.97 26.27 -23.74
C SER A 158 -15.43 25.13 -24.67
N ARG A 159 -14.48 24.37 -25.21
CA ARG A 159 -14.71 23.10 -25.89
C ARG A 159 -15.20 22.07 -24.85
N PRO A 160 -16.25 21.28 -25.11
CA PRO A 160 -16.65 20.16 -24.26
C PRO A 160 -15.48 19.16 -24.12
N PRO A 161 -15.38 18.39 -23.02
CA PRO A 161 -14.30 17.42 -22.86
C PRO A 161 -14.43 16.34 -23.93
N GLU A 162 -13.56 16.42 -24.93
CA GLU A 162 -13.42 15.42 -25.99
C GLU A 162 -12.58 14.28 -25.41
N ASN A 163 -13.14 13.08 -25.38
CA ASN A 163 -12.42 11.87 -24.94
C ASN A 163 -11.15 11.72 -25.79
N PRO A 164 -9.94 11.62 -25.19
CA PRO A 164 -8.74 11.30 -25.95
C PRO A 164 -8.89 9.90 -26.57
N PRO A 165 -8.28 9.63 -27.74
CA PRO A 165 -8.49 8.37 -28.46
C PRO A 165 -8.04 7.19 -27.59
N ALA A 166 -8.84 6.12 -27.57
CA ALA A 166 -8.61 4.88 -26.81
C ALA A 166 -7.15 4.38 -26.84
N ASN A 167 -6.45 4.62 -27.95
CA ASN A 167 -5.03 4.34 -28.14
C ASN A 167 -4.10 4.92 -27.06
N GLU A 168 -4.44 6.06 -26.45
CA GLU A 168 -3.57 6.71 -25.45
C GLU A 168 -3.66 6.03 -24.08
N ALA A 169 -4.87 5.67 -23.63
CA ALA A 169 -5.06 4.92 -22.38
C ALA A 169 -4.40 3.53 -22.47
N GLU A 170 -4.54 2.87 -23.63
CA GLU A 170 -3.89 1.59 -23.91
C GLU A 170 -2.36 1.70 -23.91
N ARG A 171 -1.80 2.75 -24.53
CA ARG A 171 -0.36 3.00 -24.53
C ARG A 171 0.19 3.21 -23.13
N LEU A 172 -0.48 4.04 -22.32
CA LEU A 172 -0.10 4.32 -20.93
C LEU A 172 -0.22 3.09 -20.04
N SER A 173 -1.27 2.28 -20.24
CA SER A 173 -1.45 0.99 -19.58
C SER A 173 -0.29 0.04 -19.91
N ALA A 174 0.04 -0.09 -21.20
CA ALA A 174 1.15 -0.93 -21.65
C ALA A 174 2.50 -0.46 -21.10
N GLU A 175 2.71 0.86 -20.96
CA GLU A 175 3.92 1.41 -20.35
C GLU A 175 4.04 0.96 -18.88
N LEU A 176 2.96 1.03 -18.10
CA LEU A 176 2.96 0.59 -16.70
C LEU A 176 3.19 -0.92 -16.57
N VAL A 177 2.58 -1.73 -17.45
CA VAL A 177 2.72 -3.19 -17.43
C VAL A 177 4.14 -3.63 -17.83
N LYS A 178 4.76 -2.95 -18.81
CA LYS A 178 6.10 -3.29 -19.32
C LYS A 178 7.23 -2.76 -18.44
N ALA A 179 7.03 -1.64 -17.75
CA ALA A 179 8.03 -1.08 -16.86
C ALA A 179 8.27 -2.00 -15.66
N ILE A 180 9.49 -1.99 -15.12
CA ILE A 180 9.89 -2.80 -13.96
C ILE A 180 10.67 -1.97 -12.94
N GLY A 181 10.65 -2.41 -11.68
CA GLY A 181 11.40 -1.77 -10.59
C GLY A 181 11.03 -0.30 -10.40
N ARG A 182 12.03 0.56 -10.16
CA ARG A 182 11.82 2.00 -9.93
C ARG A 182 11.05 2.68 -11.07
N ARG A 183 11.33 2.31 -12.33
CA ARG A 183 10.63 2.90 -13.48
C ARG A 183 9.13 2.59 -13.45
N GLN A 184 8.75 1.39 -12.99
CA GLN A 184 7.34 1.03 -12.85
C GLN A 184 6.64 1.87 -11.79
N GLU A 185 7.34 2.14 -10.68
CA GLU A 185 6.85 3.02 -9.61
C GLU A 185 6.69 4.47 -10.12
N GLU A 186 7.67 5.00 -10.85
CA GLU A 186 7.60 6.35 -11.44
C GLU A 186 6.43 6.49 -12.44
N VAL A 187 6.20 5.48 -13.29
CA VAL A 187 5.05 5.48 -14.21
C VAL A 187 3.74 5.45 -13.43
N LEU A 188 3.64 4.62 -12.39
CA LEU A 188 2.45 4.54 -11.55
C LEU A 188 2.15 5.88 -10.87
N ASP A 189 3.16 6.52 -10.27
CA ASP A 189 3.02 7.82 -9.63
C ASP A 189 2.60 8.90 -10.63
N ARG A 190 3.17 8.88 -11.84
CA ARG A 190 2.76 9.79 -12.92
C ARG A 190 1.29 9.60 -13.29
N LEU A 191 0.83 8.36 -13.49
CA LEU A 191 -0.57 8.07 -13.82
C LEU A 191 -1.52 8.45 -12.67
N LYS A 192 -1.07 8.26 -11.42
CA LYS A 192 -1.81 8.68 -10.24
C LYS A 192 -1.99 10.19 -10.22
N GLU A 193 -0.94 10.97 -10.46
CA GLU A 193 -0.92 12.42 -10.29
C GLU A 193 -1.39 13.23 -11.51
N ALA A 194 -1.18 12.74 -12.73
CA ALA A 194 -1.49 13.46 -13.96
C ALA A 194 -2.98 13.80 -14.09
N LYS A 195 -3.36 14.89 -14.76
CA LYS A 195 -4.78 15.23 -14.97
C LYS A 195 -5.37 14.41 -16.13
N GLY A 196 -6.70 14.25 -16.14
CA GLY A 196 -7.45 13.67 -17.26
C GLY A 196 -7.92 12.22 -17.05
N VAL A 197 -9.07 11.89 -17.64
CA VAL A 197 -9.76 10.59 -17.50
C VAL A 197 -8.92 9.44 -18.06
N VAL A 198 -8.12 9.70 -19.10
CA VAL A 198 -7.23 8.72 -19.75
C VAL A 198 -6.30 7.98 -18.78
N ASN A 199 -5.85 8.64 -17.70
CA ASN A 199 -4.99 7.99 -16.71
C ASN A 199 -5.78 7.04 -15.80
N THR A 200 -7.05 7.37 -15.53
CA THR A 200 -7.97 6.48 -14.80
C THR A 200 -8.23 5.22 -15.61
N GLU A 201 -8.51 5.37 -16.90
CA GLU A 201 -8.71 4.26 -17.85
C GLU A 201 -7.44 3.42 -18.04
N ALA A 202 -6.28 4.07 -18.13
CA ALA A 202 -4.99 3.40 -18.23
C ALA A 202 -4.70 2.53 -16.99
N LEU A 203 -4.93 3.07 -15.78
CA LEU A 203 -4.77 2.31 -14.53
C LEU A 203 -5.76 1.14 -14.47
N ALA A 204 -7.04 1.37 -14.77
CA ALA A 204 -8.06 0.33 -14.76
C ALA A 204 -7.75 -0.80 -15.76
N THR A 205 -7.22 -0.47 -16.94
CA THR A 205 -6.80 -1.43 -17.96
C THR A 205 -5.53 -2.19 -17.56
N ALA A 206 -4.60 -1.55 -16.84
CA ALA A 206 -3.34 -2.16 -16.43
C ALA A 206 -3.50 -3.11 -15.22
N ILE A 207 -4.32 -2.74 -14.23
CA ILE A 207 -4.46 -3.48 -12.96
C ILE A 207 -4.72 -5.00 -13.13
N PRO A 208 -5.60 -5.46 -14.04
CA PRO A 208 -5.80 -6.89 -14.26
C PRO A 208 -4.53 -7.64 -14.66
N GLN A 209 -3.63 -6.99 -15.40
CA GLN A 209 -2.39 -7.54 -15.95
C GLN A 209 -1.22 -7.48 -14.95
N LEU A 210 -1.32 -6.66 -13.91
CA LEU A 210 -0.33 -6.56 -12.85
C LEU A 210 -0.50 -7.70 -11.82
N SER A 211 0.57 -7.99 -11.10
CA SER A 211 0.59 -9.02 -10.05
C SER A 211 1.24 -8.54 -8.75
N GLY A 212 0.96 -9.24 -7.66
CA GLY A 212 1.54 -9.00 -6.34
C GLY A 212 1.43 -7.55 -5.85
N ALA A 213 2.52 -7.04 -5.27
CA ALA A 213 2.58 -5.71 -4.68
C ALA A 213 2.27 -4.58 -5.68
N MET A 214 2.64 -4.74 -6.95
CA MET A 214 2.39 -3.71 -7.95
C MET A 214 0.89 -3.60 -8.28
N LYS A 215 0.17 -4.73 -8.35
CA LYS A 215 -1.29 -4.74 -8.50
C LYS A 215 -1.98 -4.03 -7.33
N THR A 216 -1.54 -4.30 -6.10
CA THR A 216 -2.08 -3.66 -4.90
C THR A 216 -1.86 -2.14 -4.93
N ARG A 217 -0.62 -1.70 -5.18
CA ARG A 217 -0.29 -0.27 -5.31
C ARG A 217 -1.06 0.41 -6.44
N ALA A 218 -1.24 -0.25 -7.58
CA ALA A 218 -1.99 0.31 -8.69
C ALA A 218 -3.48 0.51 -8.34
N ARG A 219 -4.08 -0.41 -7.57
CA ARG A 219 -5.44 -0.27 -7.03
C ARG A 219 -5.55 0.86 -6.01
N GLU A 220 -4.58 0.98 -5.11
CA GLU A 220 -4.50 2.09 -4.14
C GLU A 220 -4.37 3.43 -4.86
N ALA A 221 -3.47 3.53 -5.83
CA ALA A 221 -3.27 4.73 -6.65
C ALA A 221 -4.55 5.13 -7.40
N LEU A 222 -5.30 4.17 -7.95
CA LEU A 222 -6.58 4.44 -8.61
C LEU A 222 -7.61 4.99 -7.60
N ALA A 223 -7.71 4.42 -6.40
CA ALA A 223 -8.61 4.91 -5.36
C ALA A 223 -8.21 6.32 -4.86
N GLU A 224 -6.93 6.56 -4.58
CA GLU A 224 -6.39 7.87 -4.20
C GLU A 224 -6.66 8.93 -5.28
N ARG A 225 -6.49 8.55 -6.55
CA ARG A 225 -6.80 9.41 -7.69
C ARG A 225 -8.28 9.80 -7.70
N LEU A 226 -9.18 8.82 -7.56
CA LEU A 226 -10.62 9.07 -7.57
C LEU A 226 -11.09 9.87 -6.34
N ALA A 227 -10.45 9.71 -5.18
CA ALA A 227 -10.78 10.46 -3.97
C ALA A 227 -10.61 11.99 -4.12
N ARG A 228 -9.70 12.42 -5.00
CA ARG A 228 -9.48 13.82 -5.36
C ARG A 228 -10.51 14.39 -6.34
N MET A 229 -11.38 13.54 -6.90
CA MET A 229 -12.45 13.97 -7.81
C MET A 229 -13.65 14.55 -7.04
N THR A 230 -14.55 15.18 -7.79
CA THR A 230 -15.80 15.73 -7.26
C THR A 230 -16.78 14.61 -6.89
N ALA A 231 -17.76 14.91 -6.04
CA ALA A 231 -18.81 13.96 -5.71
C ALA A 231 -19.63 13.52 -6.93
N ALA A 232 -19.90 14.44 -7.87
CA ALA A 232 -20.60 14.12 -9.11
C ALA A 232 -19.81 13.12 -9.96
N THR A 233 -18.50 13.34 -10.13
CA THR A 233 -17.63 12.42 -10.87
C THR A 233 -17.52 11.06 -10.18
N LEU A 234 -17.48 11.01 -8.84
CA LEU A 234 -17.46 9.74 -8.13
C LEU A 234 -18.75 8.94 -8.32
N ARG A 235 -19.92 9.59 -8.34
CA ARG A 235 -21.20 8.91 -8.63
C ARG A 235 -21.24 8.31 -10.02
N ASP A 236 -20.74 9.03 -11.02
CA ASP A 236 -20.55 8.48 -12.37
C ASP A 236 -19.64 7.24 -12.34
N LYS A 237 -18.52 7.31 -11.62
CA LYS A 237 -17.53 6.21 -11.54
C LYS A 237 -18.01 5.00 -10.74
N LEU A 238 -18.99 5.15 -9.85
CA LEU A 238 -19.64 4.03 -9.17
C LEU A 238 -20.49 3.17 -10.14
N GLN A 239 -20.88 3.74 -11.29
CA GLN A 239 -21.68 3.06 -12.33
C GLN A 239 -20.84 2.71 -13.57
N ASP A 240 -19.51 2.81 -13.49
CA ASP A 240 -18.61 2.60 -14.63
C ASP A 240 -18.64 1.12 -15.09
N GLU A 241 -18.46 0.88 -16.38
CA GLU A 241 -18.41 -0.48 -16.95
C GLU A 241 -17.22 -1.29 -16.38
N ALA A 242 -16.09 -0.62 -16.14
CA ALA A 242 -14.89 -1.26 -15.64
C ALA A 242 -14.98 -1.57 -14.13
N PRO A 243 -14.89 -2.84 -13.71
CA PRO A 243 -15.02 -3.19 -12.29
C PRO A 243 -13.94 -2.61 -11.38
N GLU A 244 -12.72 -2.42 -11.89
CA GLU A 244 -11.65 -1.79 -11.11
C GLU A 244 -11.95 -0.30 -10.84
N ILE A 245 -12.67 0.37 -11.75
CA ILE A 245 -13.11 1.76 -11.55
C ILE A 245 -14.23 1.81 -10.50
N ARG A 246 -15.26 0.97 -10.60
CA ARG A 246 -16.33 0.90 -9.58
C ARG A 246 -15.77 0.58 -8.20
N ARG A 247 -14.86 -0.39 -8.12
CA ARG A 247 -14.15 -0.76 -6.89
C ARG A 247 -13.42 0.45 -6.30
N ALA A 248 -12.64 1.16 -7.11
CA ALA A 248 -11.86 2.29 -6.65
C ALA A 248 -12.75 3.46 -6.25
N ALA A 249 -13.86 3.70 -6.96
CA ALA A 249 -14.84 4.72 -6.62
C ALA A 249 -15.48 4.45 -5.26
N ALA A 250 -15.84 3.20 -4.97
CA ALA A 250 -16.39 2.81 -3.67
C ALA A 250 -15.42 3.10 -2.52
N LEU A 251 -14.13 2.76 -2.66
CA LEU A 251 -13.11 3.10 -1.67
C LEU A 251 -12.87 4.62 -1.56
N ALA A 252 -12.89 5.32 -2.69
CA ALA A 252 -12.73 6.77 -2.71
C ALA A 252 -13.84 7.49 -1.93
N CYS A 253 -15.08 6.98 -1.94
CA CYS A 253 -16.17 7.49 -1.11
C CYS A 253 -15.84 7.41 0.39
N ALA A 254 -15.23 6.31 0.85
CA ALA A 254 -14.79 6.17 2.24
C ALA A 254 -13.66 7.16 2.59
N VAL A 255 -12.65 7.30 1.71
CA VAL A 255 -11.54 8.26 1.90
C VAL A 255 -12.04 9.70 2.01
N LYS A 256 -13.13 10.06 1.30
CA LYS A 256 -13.75 11.39 1.41
C LYS A 256 -14.56 11.58 2.70
N ALA A 257 -14.82 10.50 3.44
CA ALA A 257 -15.56 10.48 4.70
C ALA A 257 -16.96 11.14 4.59
N ASP A 258 -17.60 11.03 3.42
CA ASP A 258 -18.84 11.73 3.13
C ASP A 258 -20.03 10.77 3.06
N LYS A 259 -20.92 10.89 4.06
CA LYS A 259 -22.09 10.01 4.21
C LYS A 259 -23.11 10.16 3.09
N GLN A 260 -23.04 11.23 2.27
CA GLN A 260 -23.92 11.38 1.12
C GLN A 260 -23.80 10.26 0.08
N PHE A 261 -22.70 9.49 0.10
CA PHE A 261 -22.47 8.35 -0.80
C PHE A 261 -23.07 7.03 -0.29
N VAL A 262 -23.56 6.96 0.95
CA VAL A 262 -24.20 5.74 1.49
C VAL A 262 -25.27 5.19 0.54
N PRO A 263 -26.26 5.98 0.06
CA PRO A 263 -27.26 5.45 -0.88
C PRO A 263 -26.65 4.98 -2.21
N ASP A 264 -25.55 5.60 -2.67
CA ASP A 264 -24.86 5.23 -3.91
C ASP A 264 -24.05 3.93 -3.77
N LEU A 265 -23.54 3.61 -2.56
CA LEU A 265 -22.74 2.42 -2.26
C LEU A 265 -23.58 1.15 -2.05
N ILE A 266 -24.82 1.28 -1.58
CA ILE A 266 -25.66 0.13 -1.26
C ILE A 266 -25.93 -0.79 -2.48
N PRO A 267 -26.25 -0.26 -3.68
CA PRO A 267 -26.41 -1.09 -4.88
C PRO A 267 -25.16 -1.92 -5.23
N LEU A 268 -23.96 -1.43 -4.94
CA LEU A 268 -22.71 -2.13 -5.24
C LEU A 268 -22.50 -3.39 -4.38
N LEU A 269 -23.27 -3.58 -3.31
CA LEU A 269 -23.28 -4.85 -2.57
C LEU A 269 -23.80 -6.01 -3.40
N GLU A 270 -24.54 -5.73 -4.48
CA GLU A 270 -25.09 -6.71 -5.41
C GLU A 270 -24.27 -6.82 -6.70
N ASP A 271 -23.09 -6.18 -6.77
CA ASP A 271 -22.23 -6.20 -7.95
C ASP A 271 -21.81 -7.63 -8.34
N GLN A 272 -21.65 -7.87 -9.64
CA GLN A 272 -21.18 -9.15 -10.17
C GLN A 272 -19.76 -9.48 -9.72
N GLN A 273 -18.93 -8.47 -9.51
CA GLN A 273 -17.53 -8.60 -9.14
C GLN A 273 -17.38 -8.52 -7.62
N GLY A 274 -16.98 -9.64 -7.01
CA GLY A 274 -16.83 -9.73 -5.55
C GLY A 274 -15.81 -8.74 -4.95
N SER A 275 -14.87 -8.24 -5.75
CA SER A 275 -13.94 -7.18 -5.32
C SER A 275 -14.64 -5.82 -5.14
N VAL A 276 -15.67 -5.53 -5.95
CA VAL A 276 -16.51 -4.33 -5.84
C VAL A 276 -17.41 -4.45 -4.62
N VAL A 277 -18.04 -5.61 -4.42
CA VAL A 277 -18.88 -5.90 -3.24
C VAL A 277 -18.10 -5.67 -1.94
N ARG A 278 -16.89 -6.23 -1.82
CA ARG A 278 -16.04 -6.03 -0.63
C ARG A 278 -15.65 -4.58 -0.43
N ALA A 279 -15.42 -3.83 -1.50
CA ALA A 279 -15.10 -2.41 -1.42
C ALA A 279 -16.29 -1.58 -0.92
N ALA A 280 -17.49 -1.86 -1.44
CA ALA A 280 -18.72 -1.20 -1.01
C ALA A 280 -19.06 -1.52 0.45
N HIS A 281 -18.92 -2.78 0.88
CA HIS A 281 -19.11 -3.17 2.27
C HIS A 281 -18.12 -2.47 3.21
N ALA A 282 -16.83 -2.46 2.86
CA ALA A 282 -15.81 -1.76 3.63
C ALA A 282 -16.10 -0.25 3.72
N ALA A 283 -16.50 0.38 2.61
CA ALA A 283 -16.82 1.80 2.57
C ALA A 283 -18.07 2.13 3.41
N LEU A 284 -19.13 1.32 3.34
CA LEU A 284 -20.32 1.49 4.17
C LEU A 284 -19.99 1.37 5.66
N LYS A 285 -19.15 0.39 6.02
CA LYS A 285 -18.71 0.20 7.41
C LYS A 285 -17.91 1.39 7.93
N ASP A 286 -16.98 1.89 7.13
CA ASP A 286 -16.15 3.05 7.48
C ASP A 286 -16.99 4.33 7.64
N LEU A 287 -17.90 4.60 6.69
CA LEU A 287 -18.73 5.80 6.70
C LEU A 287 -19.78 5.81 7.82
N THR A 288 -20.30 4.64 8.21
CA THR A 288 -21.46 4.55 9.11
C THR A 288 -21.14 3.98 10.49
N GLY A 289 -20.02 3.29 10.64
CA GLY A 289 -19.67 2.51 11.83
C GLY A 289 -20.55 1.26 12.02
N GLN A 290 -21.41 0.92 11.06
CA GLN A 290 -22.30 -0.23 11.11
C GLN A 290 -21.79 -1.38 10.24
N ASP A 291 -22.14 -2.61 10.62
CA ASP A 291 -21.82 -3.80 9.83
C ASP A 291 -23.07 -4.65 9.64
N LEU A 292 -23.76 -4.44 8.53
CA LEU A 292 -24.95 -5.21 8.13
C LEU A 292 -24.61 -6.28 7.08
N GLY A 293 -23.31 -6.60 6.95
CA GLY A 293 -22.78 -7.48 5.93
C GLY A 293 -22.78 -6.84 4.52
N PRO A 294 -22.58 -7.65 3.47
CA PRO A 294 -22.43 -9.11 3.49
C PRO A 294 -21.06 -9.59 4.04
N THR A 295 -21.00 -10.79 4.60
CA THR A 295 -19.73 -11.43 5.02
C THR A 295 -18.86 -11.80 3.81
N GLY A 296 -17.55 -12.00 4.00
CA GLY A 296 -16.58 -12.07 2.90
C GLY A 296 -16.80 -13.17 1.84
N ASP A 297 -17.48 -14.24 2.20
CA ASP A 297 -17.82 -15.42 1.38
C ASP A 297 -19.31 -15.47 0.99
N ALA A 298 -20.04 -14.38 1.15
CA ALA A 298 -21.48 -14.32 0.91
C ALA A 298 -21.88 -14.61 -0.55
N ASN A 299 -22.80 -15.57 -0.70
CA ASN A 299 -23.48 -15.86 -1.96
C ASN A 299 -24.43 -14.71 -2.39
N ALA A 300 -24.95 -14.77 -3.61
CA ALA A 300 -25.81 -13.73 -4.17
C ALA A 300 -27.04 -13.42 -3.29
N ALA A 301 -27.69 -14.44 -2.74
CA ALA A 301 -28.85 -14.25 -1.86
C ALA A 301 -28.49 -13.53 -0.55
N ALA A 302 -27.32 -13.84 0.03
CA ALA A 302 -26.82 -13.14 1.21
C ALA A 302 -26.45 -11.68 0.90
N ARG A 303 -25.89 -11.41 -0.29
CA ARG A 303 -25.62 -10.04 -0.77
C ARG A 303 -26.90 -9.22 -0.91
N THR A 304 -27.96 -9.78 -1.52
CA THR A 304 -29.27 -9.12 -1.63
C THR A 304 -29.90 -8.85 -0.28
N ARG A 305 -29.81 -9.78 0.68
CA ARG A 305 -30.30 -9.55 2.05
C ARG A 305 -29.54 -8.41 2.74
N ALA A 306 -28.22 -8.37 2.61
CA ALA A 306 -27.41 -7.29 3.16
C ALA A 306 -27.78 -5.94 2.53
N ALA A 307 -27.91 -5.88 1.19
CA ALA A 307 -28.34 -4.66 0.50
C ALA A 307 -29.71 -4.16 0.99
N SER A 308 -30.69 -5.06 1.20
CA SER A 308 -31.99 -4.70 1.78
C SER A 308 -31.86 -4.19 3.22
N ALA A 309 -31.06 -4.84 4.07
CA ALA A 309 -30.83 -4.40 5.45
C ALA A 309 -30.20 -3.00 5.50
N TRP A 310 -29.22 -2.72 4.63
CA TRP A 310 -28.64 -1.38 4.49
C TRP A 310 -29.64 -0.34 4.00
N LYS A 311 -30.50 -0.67 3.02
CA LYS A 311 -31.57 0.24 2.54
C LYS A 311 -32.54 0.59 3.67
N GLU A 312 -32.97 -0.39 4.45
CA GLU A 312 -33.88 -0.18 5.58
C GLU A 312 -33.24 0.65 6.69
N TRP A 313 -31.99 0.34 7.03
CA TRP A 313 -31.24 1.10 8.02
C TRP A 313 -31.07 2.57 7.60
N TRP A 314 -30.69 2.82 6.34
CA TRP A 314 -30.51 4.18 5.83
C TRP A 314 -31.81 4.99 5.86
N LYS A 315 -32.95 4.37 5.53
CA LYS A 315 -34.28 5.00 5.68
C LYS A 315 -34.57 5.41 7.13
N LYS A 316 -34.20 4.58 8.11
CA LYS A 316 -34.37 4.90 9.55
C LYS A 316 -33.49 6.05 10.02
N GLN A 317 -32.32 6.26 9.40
CA GLN A 317 -31.43 7.38 9.72
C GLN A 317 -31.88 8.73 9.15
N GLY A 318 -33.01 8.78 8.44
CA GLY A 318 -33.57 10.01 7.88
C GLY A 318 -32.92 10.47 6.58
N GLY A 319 -32.12 9.62 5.92
CA GLY A 319 -31.61 9.83 4.56
C GLY A 319 -30.78 11.09 4.33
N ARG A 320 -30.14 11.64 5.37
CA ARG A 320 -29.36 12.89 5.33
C ARG A 320 -27.88 12.65 5.14
#